data_AF-A0A7J7MEE7-F1
#
_entry.id   AF-A0A7J7MEE7-F1
#
_cell.length_a   1.000
_cell.length_b   1.000
_cell.length_c   1.000
_cell.angle_alpha   90.00
_cell.angle_beta   90.00
_cell.angle_gamma   90.00
#
_symmetry.space_group_name_H-M   'P 1'
#
loop_
_entity.id
_entity.type
_entity.pdbx_description
1 polymer ?
#
loop_
_entity_poly.entity_id
_entity_poly.type
_entity_poly.pdbx_seq_one_letter_code
_entity_poly.pdbx_strand_id
1 'polypeptide(L)' 'WGTNEKSIKSILAHRNTVQRNLIRKNYAETYGEDLLKSLEMELSSNFERAILQWTMDPPEHDAFLANEAIKQ' A
#
# COMPACT_ATOMS: atom_id res chain seq x y z
N TRP A 1 2.03 -14.28 -17.29
CA TRP A 1 0.90 -13.67 -16.58
C TRP A 1 1.37 -12.36 -16.00
N GLY A 2 0.80 -11.25 -16.45
CA GLY A 2 1.18 -9.91 -16.01
C GLY A 2 0.15 -9.43 -15.01
N THR A 3 0.60 -9.13 -13.80
CA THR A 3 -0.17 -8.40 -12.79
C THR A 3 -0.79 -7.18 -13.43
N ASN A 4 -2.06 -6.93 -13.12
CA ASN A 4 -2.76 -5.75 -13.61
C ASN A 4 -2.34 -4.52 -12.79
N GLU A 5 -1.02 -4.29 -12.67
CA GLU A 5 -0.44 -3.17 -11.93
C GLU A 5 -1.08 -1.86 -12.37
N LYS A 6 -1.38 -1.73 -13.67
CA LYS A 6 -2.08 -0.57 -14.25
C LYS A 6 -3.46 -0.37 -13.63
N SER A 7 -4.22 -1.43 -13.38
CA SER A 7 -5.52 -1.36 -12.71
C SER A 7 -5.38 -1.01 -11.23
N ILE A 8 -4.42 -1.61 -10.53
CA ILE A 8 -4.12 -1.28 -9.13
C ILE A 8 -3.74 0.20 -9.00
N LYS A 9 -2.83 0.67 -9.86
CA LYS A 9 -2.43 2.07 -10.03
C LYS A 9 -3.64 2.97 -10.24
N SER A 10 -4.47 2.64 -11.24
CA SER A 10 -5.66 3.42 -11.61
C SER A 10 -6.68 3.51 -10.49
N ILE A 11 -6.83 2.49 -9.66
CA ILE A 11 -7.77 2.53 -8.54
C ILE A 11 -7.18 3.32 -7.37
N LEU A 12 -6.01 2.90 -6.86
CA LEU A 12 -5.46 3.43 -5.61
C LEU A 12 -4.96 4.87 -5.73
N ALA A 13 -4.44 5.28 -6.88
CA ALA A 13 -3.97 6.65 -7.10
C ALA A 13 -5.12 7.69 -7.09
N HIS A 14 -6.37 7.25 -7.29
CA HIS A 14 -7.55 8.12 -7.31
C HIS A 14 -8.41 7.95 -6.06
N ARG A 15 -7.81 7.58 -4.92
CA ARG A 15 -8.49 7.44 -3.63
C ARG A 15 -7.77 8.23 -2.54
N ASN A 16 -8.56 8.92 -1.71
CA ASN A 16 -8.02 9.58 -0.53
C ASN A 16 -7.69 8.54 0.57
N THR A 17 -7.01 8.98 1.63
CA THR A 17 -6.57 8.11 2.74
C THR A 17 -7.72 7.35 3.38
N VAL A 18 -8.85 8.04 3.65
CA VAL A 18 -10.04 7.41 4.27
C VAL A 18 -10.58 6.28 3.39
N GLN A 19 -10.68 6.51 2.09
CA GLN A 19 -11.15 5.50 1.13
C GLN A 19 -10.17 4.32 1.03
N ARG A 20 -8.86 4.57 1.08
CA ARG A 20 -7.85 3.51 1.05
C ARG A 20 -7.88 2.66 2.31
N ASN A 21 -8.08 3.27 3.48
CA ASN A 21 -8.26 2.55 4.74
C ASN A 21 -9.52 1.66 4.70
N LEU A 22 -10.62 2.15 4.12
CA LEU A 22 -11.82 1.33 3.89
C LEU A 22 -11.56 0.17 2.92
N ILE A 23 -10.83 0.41 1.83
CA ILE A 23 -10.45 -0.65 0.88
C ILE A 23 -9.60 -1.72 1.59
N ARG A 24 -8.59 -1.32 2.38
CA ARG A 24 -7.74 -2.25 3.14
C ARG A 24 -8.56 -3.09 4.12
N LYS A 25 -9.46 -2.45 4.89
CA LYS A 25 -10.34 -3.13 5.83
C LYS A 25 -11.23 -4.15 5.13
N ASN A 26 -11.94 -3.74 4.08
CA ASN A 26 -12.82 -4.65 3.32
C ASN A 26 -12.04 -5.78 2.66
N TYR A 27 -10.83 -5.52 2.17
CA TYR A 27 -9.97 -6.56 1.59
C TYR A 27 -9.63 -7.63 2.63
N ALA A 28 -9.21 -7.21 3.83
CA ALA A 28 -8.93 -8.13 4.93
C ALA A 28 -10.17 -8.93 5.36
N GLU A 29 -11.35 -8.30 5.44
CA GLU A 29 -12.61 -8.98 5.77
C GLU A 29 -13.07 -9.97 4.68
N THR A 30 -12.82 -9.65 3.41
CA THR A 30 -13.28 -10.46 2.27
C THR A 30 -12.35 -11.64 1.98
N TYR A 31 -11.04 -11.45 2.12
CA TYR A 31 -10.02 -12.40 1.68
C TYR A 31 -9.19 -12.98 2.83
N GLY A 32 -9.24 -12.41 4.04
CA GLY A 32 -8.42 -12.85 5.17
C GLY A 32 -6.93 -12.50 5.02
N GLU A 33 -6.57 -11.64 4.06
CA GLU A 33 -5.20 -11.27 3.73
C GLU A 33 -4.96 -9.77 3.97
N ASP A 34 -3.70 -9.41 4.24
CA ASP A 34 -3.32 -8.00 4.34
C ASP A 34 -3.04 -7.40 2.96
N LEU A 35 -3.82 -6.39 2.58
CA LEU A 35 -3.70 -5.73 1.29
C LEU A 35 -2.29 -5.20 1.01
N LEU A 36 -1.56 -4.67 2.00
CA LEU A 36 -0.22 -4.14 1.75
C LEU A 36 0.76 -5.26 1.42
N LYS A 37 0.73 -6.38 2.15
CA LYS A 37 1.55 -7.55 1.82
C LYS A 37 1.26 -8.10 0.42
N SER A 38 -0.02 -8.15 0.03
CA SER A 38 -0.40 -8.59 -1.31
C SER A 38 0.09 -7.61 -2.39
N LEU A 39 0.10 -6.30 -2.10
CA LEU A 39 0.67 -5.29 -3.00
C LEU A 39 2.21 -5.35 -3.08
N GLU A 40 2.89 -5.68 -1.99
CA GLU A 40 4.36 -5.85 -1.96
C GLU A 40 4.86 -7.01 -2.82
N MET A 41 4.05 -8.08 -2.96
CA MET A 41 4.41 -9.21 -3.82
C MET A 41 4.14 -8.97 -5.30
N GLU A 42 3.20 -8.06 -5.61
CA GLU A 42 2.63 -7.86 -6.95
C GLU A 42 3.17 -6.60 -7.65
N LEU A 43 3.73 -5.65 -6.90
CA LEU A 43 4.36 -4.46 -7.42
C LEU A 43 5.88 -4.58 -7.18
N SER A 44 6.70 -3.99 -8.06
CA SER A 44 8.17 -4.09 -7.97
C SER A 44 8.89 -2.78 -8.24
N SER A 45 8.20 -1.65 -8.09
CA SER A 45 8.58 -0.34 -8.66
C SER A 45 8.49 0.79 -7.64
N ASN A 46 9.15 1.93 -7.89
CA ASN A 46 9.01 3.17 -7.10
C ASN A 46 7.54 3.57 -6.85
N PHE A 47 6.63 3.18 -7.74
CA PHE A 47 5.19 3.38 -7.54
C PHE A 47 4.63 2.62 -6.33
N GLU A 48 5.11 1.39 -6.09
CA GLU A 48 4.76 0.59 -4.92
C GLU A 48 5.20 1.30 -3.63
N ARG A 49 6.47 1.71 -3.55
CA ARG A 49 6.99 2.44 -2.39
C ARG A 49 6.17 3.69 -2.12
N ALA A 50 5.78 4.41 -3.17
CA ALA A 50 4.89 5.55 -3.05
C ALA A 50 3.51 5.14 -2.52
N ILE A 51 2.83 4.14 -3.09
CA ILE A 51 1.50 3.71 -2.62
C ILE A 51 1.54 3.15 -1.19
N LEU A 52 2.56 2.36 -0.83
CA LEU A 52 2.74 1.82 0.51
C LEU A 52 2.87 2.95 1.52
N GLN A 53 3.83 3.87 1.31
CA GLN A 53 4.01 5.05 2.17
C GLN A 53 2.74 5.89 2.27
N TRP A 54 2.00 6.02 1.18
CA TRP A 54 0.81 6.88 1.12
C TRP A 54 -0.44 6.23 1.70
N THR A 55 -0.41 4.91 1.94
CA THR A 55 -1.52 4.13 2.50
C THR A 55 -1.30 3.80 3.98
N MET A 56 -0.09 4.01 4.50
CA MET A 56 0.18 3.98 5.93
C MET A 56 -0.54 5.12 6.65
N ASP A 57 -1.02 4.85 7.86
CA ASP A 57 -1.48 5.92 8.74
C ASP A 57 -0.29 6.79 9.17
N PRO A 58 -0.48 8.09 9.50
CA PRO A 58 0.65 9.00 9.76
C PRO A 58 1.69 8.48 10.77
N PRO A 59 1.32 7.85 11.90
CA PRO A 59 2.30 7.30 12.84
C PRO A 59 3.09 6.11 12.28
N GLU A 60 2.47 5.28 11.44
CA GLU A 60 3.10 4.12 10.81
C GLU A 60 4.12 4.59 9.75
N HIS A 61 3.75 5.62 8.98
CA HIS A 61 4.63 6.25 8.01
C HIS A 61 5.86 6.87 8.68
N ASP A 62 5.67 7.62 9.78
CA ASP A 62 6.78 8.24 10.51
C ASP A 62 7.71 7.18 11.13
N ALA A 63 7.16 6.11 11.71
CA ALA A 63 7.93 4.99 12.23
C ALA A 63 8.73 4.27 11.14
N PHE A 64 8.14 4.07 9.96
CA PHE A 64 8.80 3.49 8.80
C PHE A 64 10.00 4.34 8.35
N LEU A 65 9.81 5.66 8.18
CA LEU A 65 10.88 6.56 7.78
C LEU A 65 12.01 6.63 8.80
N ALA A 66 11.68 6.69 10.09
CA ALA A 66 12.67 6.66 11.17
C ALA A 66 13.49 5.37 11.15
N ASN A 67 12.85 4.22 10.90
CA ASN A 67 13.51 2.92 10.81
C ASN A 67 14.43 2.79 9.57
N GLU A 68 14.02 3.33 8.42
CA GLU A 68 14.86 3.34 7.22
C GLU A 68 16.07 4.27 7.37
N ALA A 69 15.92 5.41 8.04
CA ALA A 69 17.01 6.37 8.23
C ALA A 69 18.17 5.82 9.07
N ILE A 70 17.89 4.89 10.00
CA ILE A 70 18.90 4.24 10.87
C ILE A 70 19.53 2.99 10.25
N LYS A 71 19.03 2.51 9.11
CA LYS A 71 19.56 1.35 8.38
C LYS A 71 20.61 1.70 7.32
N GLN A 72 21.01 2.97 7.23
CA GLN A 72 22.09 3.45 6.35
C GLN A 72 23.47 3.01 6.84
#